data_AF-A0A1W6AJT4-F1
#
_entry.id   AF-A0A1W6AJT4-F1
#
_cell.length_a   1.000
_cell.length_b   1.000
_cell.length_c   1.000
_cell.angle_alpha   90.00
_cell.angle_beta   90.00
_cell.angle_gamma   90.00
#
_symmetry.space_group_name_H-M   'P 1'
#
loop_
_entity.id
_entity.type
_entity.pdbx_description
1 polymer ?
#
loop_
_entity_poly.entity_id
_entity_poly.type
_entity_poly.pdbx_seq_one_letter_code
_entity_poly.pdbx_strand_id
1 'polypeptide(L)' 'MGQWPDERIEAYKRYVEKDKEDIEKLEREYVRLQSAIRGTIERIGRIESSKGNYEGELYLQGWELKDNGWVRVYESQ' A
#
# COMPACT_ATOMS: atom_id res chain seq x y z
N MET A 1 -1.80 21.78 45.82
CA MET A 1 -2.11 22.22 44.44
C MET A 1 -3.46 22.90 44.48
N GLY A 2 -3.59 24.10 43.91
CA GLY A 2 -4.88 24.77 43.80
C GLY A 2 -5.74 24.13 42.70
N GLN A 3 -7.05 24.13 42.90
CA GLN A 3 -8.01 23.71 41.88
C GLN A 3 -7.91 24.66 40.67
N TRP A 4 -8.03 24.12 39.46
CA TRP A 4 -8.07 24.95 38.25
C TRP A 4 -9.40 25.71 38.16
N PRO A 5 -9.41 26.89 37.51
CA PRO A 5 -10.65 27.58 37.18
C PRO A 5 -11.54 26.70 36.30
N ASP A 6 -12.86 26.78 36.48
CA ASP A 6 -13.83 25.98 35.73
C ASP A 6 -13.72 26.19 34.21
N GLU A 7 -13.42 27.41 33.77
CA GLU A 7 -13.19 27.73 32.35
C GLU A 7 -12.08 26.88 31.74
N ARG A 8 -11.00 26.65 32.51
CA ARG A 8 -9.90 25.79 32.08
C ARG A 8 -10.36 24.33 32.03
N ILE A 9 -11.11 23.87 33.03
CA ILE A 9 -11.62 22.50 33.07
C ILE A 9 -12.51 22.23 31.83
N GLU A 10 -13.42 23.15 31.50
CA GLU A 10 -14.31 23.03 30.34
C GLU A 10 -13.58 23.12 29.00
N ALA A 11 -12.51 23.90 28.90
CA ALA A 11 -11.65 23.90 27.72
C ALA A 11 -10.98 22.53 27.51
N TYR A 12 -10.42 21.94 28.56
CA TYR A 12 -9.73 20.65 28.47
C TYR A 12 -10.71 19.50 28.17
N LYS A 13 -11.93 19.52 28.71
CA LYS A 13 -12.98 18.56 28.34
C LYS A 13 -13.25 18.58 26.83
N ARG A 14 -13.44 19.78 26.26
CA ARG A 14 -13.64 19.96 24.82
C ARG A 14 -12.45 19.49 23.98
N TYR A 15 -11.22 19.70 24.46
CA TYR A 15 -10.04 19.18 23.79
C TYR A 15 -10.02 17.65 23.77
N VAL A 16 -10.33 17.00 24.90
CA VAL A 16 -10.41 15.53 24.97
C VAL A 16 -11.50 14.99 24.04
N GLU A 17 -12.65 15.65 23.97
CA GLU A 17 -13.73 15.26 23.05
C GLU A 17 -13.29 15.38 21.59
N LYS A 18 -12.65 16.50 21.22
CA LYS A 18 -12.11 16.69 19.87
C LYS A 18 -11.04 15.65 19.52
N ASP A 19 -10.11 15.40 20.45
CA ASP A 19 -9.03 14.44 20.23
C ASP A 19 -9.59 13.02 20.02
N LYS A 20 -10.67 12.65 20.72
CA LYS A 20 -11.37 11.38 20.47
C LYS A 20 -11.94 11.32 19.06
N GLU A 21 -12.63 12.37 18.60
CA GLU A 21 -13.17 12.40 17.23
C GLU A 21 -12.07 12.31 16.17
N ASP A 22 -10.95 12.98 16.40
CA ASP A 22 -9.82 12.99 15.46
C ASP A 22 -9.11 11.63 15.44
N ILE A 23 -8.96 10.97 16.59
CA ILE A 23 -8.46 9.58 16.66
C ILE A 23 -9.36 8.64 15.85
N GLU A 24 -10.68 8.69 16.05
CA GLU A 24 -11.60 7.82 15.31
C GLU A 24 -11.54 8.05 13.79
N LYS A 25 -11.33 9.29 13.33
CA LYS A 25 -11.15 9.60 11.91
C LYS A 25 -9.87 8.95 11.38
N LEU A 26 -8.76 9.07 12.11
CA LEU A 26 -7.48 8.48 11.73
C LEU A 26 -7.55 6.95 11.70
N GLU A 27 -8.23 6.32 12.65
CA GLU A 27 -8.43 4.87 12.65
C GLU A 27 -9.22 4.39 11.42
N ARG A 28 -10.29 5.12 11.04
CA ARG A 28 -11.03 4.83 9.81
C ARG A 28 -10.18 5.00 8.55
N GLU A 29 -9.37 6.05 8.50
CA GLU A 29 -8.46 6.30 7.38
C GLU A 29 -7.40 5.20 7.28
N TYR A 30 -6.84 4.77 8.41
CA TYR A 30 -5.88 3.67 8.48
C TYR A 30 -6.45 2.39 7.89
N VAL A 31 -7.66 1.98 8.29
CA VAL A 31 -8.33 0.79 7.74
C VAL A 31 -8.54 0.90 6.23
N ARG A 32 -8.94 2.09 5.74
CA ARG A 32 -9.10 2.34 4.30
C ARG A 32 -7.78 2.20 3.55
N LEU A 33 -6.69 2.78 4.07
CA LEU A 33 -5.37 2.71 3.45
C LEU A 33 -4.82 1.29 3.43
N GLN A 34 -5.02 0.51 4.51
CA GLN A 34 -4.65 -0.90 4.52
C GLN A 34 -5.37 -1.70 3.43
N SER A 35 -6.67 -1.46 3.23
CA SER A 35 -7.44 -2.11 2.16
C SER A 35 -6.89 -1.74 0.77
N ALA A 36 -6.54 -0.46 0.55
CA ALA A 36 -5.94 0.00 -0.71
C ALA A 36 -4.57 -0.63 -0.98
N ILE A 37 -3.72 -0.77 0.04
CA ILE A 37 -2.42 -1.44 -0.05
C ILE A 37 -2.62 -2.90 -0.46
N ARG A 38 -3.53 -3.61 0.22
CA ARG A 38 -3.84 -5.01 -0.11
C ARG A 38 -4.29 -5.17 -1.57
N GLY A 39 -5.20 -4.33 -2.04
CA GLY A 39 -5.66 -4.37 -3.43
C GLY A 39 -4.54 -4.10 -4.44
N THR A 40 -3.58 -3.25 -4.08
CA THR A 40 -2.39 -2.99 -4.91
C THR A 40 -1.49 -4.22 -4.98
N ILE A 41 -1.22 -4.88 -3.84
CA ILE A 41 -0.41 -6.11 -3.78
C ILE A 41 -1.06 -7.23 -4.62
N GLU A 42 -2.38 -7.44 -4.47
CA GLU A 42 -3.11 -8.45 -5.25
C GLU A 42 -3.07 -8.16 -6.76
N ARG A 43 -3.05 -6.89 -7.16
CA ARG A 43 -2.92 -6.49 -8.56
C ARG A 43 -1.50 -6.71 -9.09
N ILE A 44 -0.46 -6.42 -8.30
CA ILE A 44 0.93 -6.74 -8.64
C ILE A 44 1.07 -8.24 -8.89
N GLY A 45 0.62 -9.09 -7.97
CA GLY A 45 0.73 -10.54 -8.11
C GLY A 45 0.01 -11.10 -9.35
N ARG A 46 -1.16 -10.54 -9.71
CA ARG A 46 -1.85 -10.90 -10.97
C ARG A 46 -1.04 -10.52 -12.21
N ILE A 47 -0.41 -9.36 -12.20
CA ILE A 47 0.42 -8.88 -13.30
C ILE A 47 1.68 -9.74 -13.40
N GLU A 48 2.34 -10.05 -12.29
CA GLU A 48 3.52 -10.93 -12.24
C GLU A 48 3.21 -12.33 -12.78
N SER A 49 2.08 -12.91 -12.37
CA SER A 49 1.64 -14.21 -12.88
C SER A 49 1.38 -14.17 -14.39
N SER A 50 0.68 -13.13 -14.88
CA SER A 50 0.41 -12.97 -16.32
C SER A 50 1.71 -12.75 -17.10
N LYS A 51 2.61 -11.91 -16.58
CA LYS A 51 3.93 -11.65 -17.13
C LYS A 51 4.74 -12.94 -17.24
N GLY A 52 4.80 -13.74 -16.17
CA GLY A 52 5.53 -15.01 -16.18
C GLY A 52 4.98 -16.01 -17.22
N ASN A 53 3.66 -16.05 -17.41
CA ASN A 53 3.06 -16.85 -18.48
C ASN A 53 3.52 -16.37 -19.87
N TYR A 54 3.51 -15.04 -20.10
CA TYR A 54 3.98 -14.47 -21.38
C TYR A 54 5.48 -14.71 -21.60
N GLU A 55 6.31 -14.59 -20.56
CA GLU A 55 7.73 -14.90 -20.61
C GLU A 55 7.98 -16.37 -20.95
N GLY A 56 7.19 -17.29 -20.40
CA GLY A 56 7.25 -18.71 -20.73
C GLY A 56 6.93 -18.98 -22.21
N GLU A 57 5.84 -18.40 -22.73
CA GLU A 57 5.49 -18.50 -24.16
C GLU A 57 6.60 -17.93 -25.05
N LEU A 58 7.17 -16.78 -24.70
CA LEU A 58 8.25 -16.15 -25.45
C LEU A 58 9.54 -16.97 -25.41
N TYR A 59 9.84 -17.60 -24.29
CA TYR A 59 10.98 -18.52 -24.17
C TYR A 59 10.84 -19.72 -25.11
N LEU A 60 9.63 -20.29 -25.23
CA LEU A 60 9.34 -21.35 -26.21
C LEU A 60 9.49 -20.86 -27.66
N GLN A 61 9.34 -19.55 -27.91
CA GLN A 61 9.62 -18.90 -29.20
C GLN A 61 11.09 -18.46 -29.34
N GLY A 62 11.97 -18.83 -28.40
CA GLY A 62 13.40 -18.53 -28.44
C GLY A 62 13.77 -17.12 -27.98
N TRP A 63 12.94 -16.45 -27.15
CA TRP A 63 13.21 -15.12 -26.60
C TRP A 63 13.29 -15.15 -25.07
N GLU A 64 14.27 -14.46 -24.50
CA GLU A 64 14.47 -14.30 -23.05
C GLU A 64 14.58 -12.81 -22.71
N LEU A 65 13.95 -12.37 -21.61
CA LEU A 65 14.11 -11.01 -21.10
C LEU A 65 15.32 -10.96 -20.12
N LYS A 66 16.35 -10.20 -20.47
CA LYS A 66 17.50 -9.87 -19.62
C LYS A 66 17.37 -8.42 -19.12
N ASP A 67 18.25 -7.99 -18.22
CA ASP A 67 18.28 -6.62 -17.67
C ASP A 67 18.28 -5.51 -18.75
N ASN A 68 18.85 -5.80 -19.93
CA ASN A 68 18.98 -4.85 -21.04
C ASN A 68 17.94 -5.06 -22.16
N GLY A 69 16.91 -5.89 -21.96
CA GLY A 69 15.85 -6.15 -22.93
C GLY A 69 15.79 -7.60 -23.42
N TRP A 70 15.02 -7.80 -24.49
CA TRP A 70 14.78 -9.12 -25.08
C TRP A 70 15.98 -9.59 -25.92
N VAL A 71 16.44 -10.81 -25.66
CA VAL A 71 17.53 -11.48 -26.40
C VAL A 71 17.04 -12.80 -26.98
N ARG A 72 17.64 -13.24 -28.09
CA ARG A 72 17.37 -14.56 -28.66
C ARG A 72 18.17 -15.65 -27.95
N VAL A 73 17.50 -16.71 -27.53
CA VAL A 73 18.08 -17.85 -26.79
C VAL A 73 19.09 -18.63 -27.65
N TYR A 74 18.97 -18.58 -28.99
CA TYR A 74 19.83 -19.33 -29.92
C TYR A 74 20.93 -18.51 -30.61
N GLU A 75 21.10 -17.23 -30.29
CA GLU A 75 22.17 -16.40 -30.88
C GLU A 75 23.46 -16.35 -30.04
N SER A 76 23.54 -17.15 -28.97
CA SER A 76 24.77 -17.35 -28.21
C SER A 76 25.48 -18.66 -28.58
N GLN A 77 25.90 -18.77 -29.85
CA GLN A 77 27.04 -19.60 -30.30
C GLN A 77 27.75 -18.93 -31.47
#